data_AF-A0A7W2DVP9-F1
#
_entry.id   AF-A0A7W2DVP9-F1
#
_cell.length_a   1.000
_cell.length_b   1.000
_cell.length_c   1.000
_cell.angle_alpha   90.00
_cell.angle_beta   90.00
_cell.angle_gamma   90.00
#
_symmetry.space_group_name_H-M   'P 1'
#
loop_
_entity.id
_entity.type
_entity.pdbx_description
1 polymer ?
#
loop_
_entity_poly.entity_id
_entity_poly.type
_entity_poly.pdbx_seq_one_letter_code
_entity_poly.pdbx_strand_id
1 'polypeptide(L)'
;MSDDHVYLSLAQGPDAGADEGDARWAFGTGFEDPLHGVDTAVPAGLDTAALAARCLALADDALVSAQRLTEWTTRAPELEEEVALANIALDLLGQARLLYARCGQTDGTGRGEDAYAYFRDAADFRNVRLAELPNGDFAFTIVRLLVLSSWRLAELQRLTASPDPVLAAVAAKGIKELAYHRQYAAEWALRLGDGTEESHRRMRAALDAVAPYLDELFAACDVREEVTAVLAQVTEAAGLPPLEGAALPGAGREGTHTAHLAPLLAELQSVARAHPEAAW
;
A
#
# COMPACT_ATOMS: atom_id res chain seq x y z
N MET A 1 2.07 22.35 -35.22
CA MET A 1 1.28 21.11 -35.29
C MET A 1 2.26 19.97 -35.46
N SER A 2 2.70 19.42 -34.33
CA SER A 2 3.43 18.16 -34.24
C SER A 2 3.61 17.89 -32.74
N ASP A 3 2.52 17.55 -32.07
CA ASP A 3 2.55 16.91 -30.76
C ASP A 3 1.69 15.67 -30.89
N ASP A 4 2.33 14.59 -31.31
CA ASP A 4 1.79 13.26 -31.17
C ASP A 4 2.97 12.32 -30.95
N HIS A 5 2.83 11.47 -29.92
CA HIS A 5 3.63 10.28 -29.64
C HIS A 5 4.77 10.35 -28.59
N VAL A 6 4.56 11.04 -27.47
CA VAL A 6 5.18 10.61 -26.19
C VAL A 6 4.32 9.54 -25.49
N TYR A 7 3.00 9.57 -25.69
CA TYR A 7 2.05 8.64 -25.07
C TYR A 7 2.19 7.16 -25.49
N LEU A 8 2.88 6.86 -26.59
CA LEU A 8 2.98 5.49 -27.12
C LEU A 8 4.29 4.76 -26.77
N SER A 9 5.34 5.47 -26.35
CA SER A 9 6.65 4.83 -26.12
C SER A 9 6.78 4.15 -24.74
N LEU A 10 5.81 4.34 -23.83
CA LEU A 10 5.77 3.67 -22.53
C LEU A 10 4.79 2.48 -22.49
N ALA A 11 3.98 2.28 -23.53
CA ALA A 11 2.93 1.27 -23.60
C ALA A 11 3.31 0.00 -24.38
N GLN A 12 4.51 -0.07 -24.98
CA GLN A 12 4.93 -1.20 -25.81
C GLN A 12 6.13 -1.93 -25.19
N GLY A 13 5.85 -2.97 -24.39
CA GLY A 13 6.79 -4.07 -24.18
C GLY A 13 6.78 -5.01 -25.40
N PRO A 14 7.90 -5.70 -25.72
CA PRO A 14 8.03 -6.45 -26.96
C PRO A 14 7.24 -7.77 -26.92
N ASP A 15 6.44 -8.00 -27.95
CA ASP A 15 5.83 -9.25 -28.44
C ASP A 15 5.65 -10.41 -27.44
N ALA A 16 4.40 -10.63 -27.02
CA ALA A 16 3.89 -11.97 -26.72
C ALA A 16 2.53 -12.13 -27.40
N GLY A 17 2.41 -13.20 -28.20
CA GLY A 17 1.37 -13.39 -29.20
C GLY A 17 -0.05 -13.44 -28.66
N ALA A 18 -0.97 -13.08 -29.54
CA ALA A 18 -2.40 -13.32 -29.38
C ALA A 18 -2.68 -14.84 -29.32
N ASP A 19 -3.24 -15.32 -28.21
CA ASP A 19 -4.40 -16.20 -28.24
C ASP A 19 -5.10 -16.34 -26.87
N GLU A 20 -6.43 -16.45 -26.95
CA GLU A 20 -7.43 -16.90 -25.95
C GLU A 20 -7.51 -16.26 -24.55
N GLY A 21 -8.60 -15.51 -24.31
CA GLY A 21 -9.12 -15.24 -22.96
C GLY A 21 -9.56 -13.81 -22.66
N ASP A 22 -10.27 -13.15 -23.58
CA ASP A 22 -10.82 -11.81 -23.36
C ASP A 22 -12.07 -11.86 -22.46
N ALA A 23 -11.82 -11.98 -21.15
CA ALA A 23 -12.81 -11.81 -20.09
C ALA A 23 -12.21 -10.96 -18.96
N ARG A 24 -11.81 -9.74 -19.29
CA ARG A 24 -11.37 -8.73 -18.31
C ARG A 24 -12.57 -7.86 -17.91
N TRP A 25 -13.40 -8.35 -17.00
CA TRP A 25 -14.45 -7.57 -16.34
C TRP A 25 -14.07 -7.28 -14.89
N ALA A 26 -14.68 -6.23 -14.34
CA ALA A 26 -14.43 -5.53 -13.07
C ALA A 26 -14.56 -6.36 -11.76
N PHE A 27 -14.34 -7.66 -11.81
CA PHE A 27 -14.11 -8.52 -10.65
C PHE A 27 -12.80 -9.24 -10.91
N GLY A 28 -11.85 -9.10 -9.98
CA GLY A 28 -10.48 -9.62 -10.07
C GLY A 28 -10.35 -10.90 -10.88
N THR A 29 -9.53 -10.83 -11.92
CA THR A 29 -9.23 -11.95 -12.81
C THR A 29 -8.61 -13.11 -12.02
N GLY A 30 -9.29 -14.26 -11.97
CA GLY A 30 -8.72 -15.56 -11.60
C GLY A 30 -8.59 -15.83 -10.10
N PHE A 31 -9.45 -16.70 -9.56
CA PHE A 31 -9.32 -17.29 -8.22
C PHE A 31 -8.17 -18.32 -8.15
N GLU A 32 -7.00 -18.01 -8.69
CA GLU A 32 -5.81 -18.77 -8.32
C GLU A 32 -5.44 -18.35 -6.90
N ASP A 33 -5.59 -19.29 -5.97
CA ASP A 33 -5.05 -19.13 -4.62
C ASP A 33 -3.56 -18.81 -4.76
N PRO A 34 -3.08 -17.63 -4.31
CA PRO A 34 -1.67 -17.25 -4.44
C PRO A 34 -0.72 -18.21 -3.73
N LEU A 35 -1.25 -19.04 -2.83
CA LEU A 35 -0.50 -20.06 -2.11
C LEU A 35 -0.67 -21.45 -2.72
N HIS A 36 -1.36 -21.59 -3.85
CA HIS A 36 -1.52 -22.86 -4.53
C HIS A 36 -0.15 -23.44 -4.91
N GLY A 37 0.17 -24.62 -4.34
CA GLY A 37 1.47 -25.28 -4.55
C GLY A 37 2.63 -24.71 -3.72
N VAL A 38 2.37 -23.74 -2.86
CA VAL A 38 3.36 -23.21 -1.89
C VAL A 38 3.35 -24.08 -0.63
N ASP A 39 4.53 -24.50 -0.18
CA ASP A 39 4.66 -25.17 1.12
C ASP A 39 4.35 -24.15 2.24
N THR A 40 3.29 -24.44 3.00
CA THR A 40 2.83 -23.57 4.09
C THR A 40 3.49 -23.91 5.43
N ALA A 41 4.30 -24.96 5.51
CA ALA A 41 5.10 -25.22 6.69
C ALA A 41 6.04 -24.04 6.95
N VAL A 42 6.30 -23.72 8.23
CA VAL A 42 7.33 -22.73 8.58
C VAL A 42 8.69 -23.42 8.48
N PRO A 43 9.61 -22.94 7.62
CA PRO A 43 10.92 -23.58 7.46
C PRO A 43 11.70 -23.68 8.77
N ALA A 44 12.35 -24.83 8.98
CA ALA A 44 13.17 -25.07 10.16
C ALA A 44 14.37 -24.11 10.20
N GLY A 45 14.66 -23.55 11.38
CA GLY A 45 15.80 -22.65 11.59
C GLY A 45 15.54 -21.18 11.27
N LEU A 46 14.34 -20.80 10.83
CA LEU A 46 13.93 -19.40 10.78
C LEU A 46 13.64 -18.85 12.17
N ASP A 47 13.97 -17.57 12.37
CA ASP A 47 13.49 -16.81 13.52
C ASP A 47 12.00 -16.49 13.30
N THR A 48 11.15 -17.31 13.92
CA THR A 48 9.70 -17.24 13.77
C THR A 48 9.13 -15.96 14.38
N ALA A 49 9.76 -15.41 15.41
CA ALA A 49 9.33 -14.15 16.03
C ALA A 49 9.65 -12.96 15.11
N ALA A 50 10.83 -12.93 14.49
CA ALA A 50 11.18 -11.91 13.50
C ALA A 50 10.28 -11.97 12.26
N LEU A 51 9.97 -13.19 11.79
CA LEU A 51 9.05 -13.40 10.66
C LEU A 51 7.63 -12.92 11.00
N ALA A 52 7.10 -13.29 12.18
CA ALA A 52 5.79 -12.83 12.64
C ALA A 52 5.73 -11.30 12.73
N ALA A 53 6.75 -10.66 13.33
CA ALA A 53 6.84 -9.21 13.43
C ALA A 53 6.87 -8.53 12.05
N ARG A 54 7.57 -9.14 11.07
CA ARG A 54 7.61 -8.65 9.68
C ARG A 54 6.24 -8.76 9.00
N CYS A 55 5.60 -9.92 9.09
CA CYS A 55 4.26 -10.13 8.54
C CYS A 55 3.24 -9.17 9.16
N LEU A 56 3.29 -8.97 10.49
CA LEU A 56 2.41 -8.05 11.21
C LEU A 56 2.57 -6.61 10.72
N ALA A 57 3.82 -6.13 10.62
CA ALA A 57 4.13 -4.78 10.17
C ALA A 57 3.63 -4.52 8.74
N LEU A 58 3.87 -5.47 7.82
CA LEU A 58 3.41 -5.39 6.43
C LEU A 58 1.88 -5.43 6.32
N ALA A 59 1.23 -6.28 7.14
CA ALA A 59 -0.22 -6.40 7.18
C ALA A 59 -0.87 -5.11 7.69
N ASP A 60 -0.30 -4.51 8.73
CA ASP A 60 -0.79 -3.26 9.31
C ASP A 60 -0.70 -2.10 8.31
N ASP A 61 0.41 -1.99 7.55
CA ASP A 61 0.52 -0.98 6.49
C ASP A 61 -0.59 -1.13 5.45
N ALA A 62 -0.84 -2.37 5.04
CA ALA A 62 -1.83 -2.70 4.02
C ALA A 62 -3.26 -2.45 4.51
N LEU A 63 -3.61 -2.94 5.71
CA LEU A 63 -4.94 -2.77 6.30
C LEU A 63 -5.27 -1.29 6.54
N VAL A 64 -4.35 -0.54 7.15
CA VAL A 64 -4.56 0.88 7.46
C VAL A 64 -4.68 1.72 6.18
N SER A 65 -3.85 1.43 5.18
CA SER A 65 -3.95 2.10 3.87
C SER A 65 -5.27 1.75 3.17
N ALA A 66 -5.69 0.48 3.20
CA ALA A 66 -6.98 0.04 2.65
C ALA A 66 -8.14 0.79 3.29
N GLN A 67 -8.18 0.86 4.64
CA GLN A 67 -9.22 1.56 5.38
C GLN A 67 -9.29 3.04 4.98
N ARG A 68 -8.14 3.71 4.87
CA ARG A 68 -8.10 5.11 4.43
C ARG A 68 -8.62 5.27 3.00
N LEU A 69 -8.24 4.39 2.08
CA LEU A 69 -8.76 4.46 0.71
C LEU A 69 -10.27 4.20 0.64
N THR A 70 -10.81 3.30 1.47
CA THR A 70 -12.26 3.05 1.54
C THR A 70 -13.08 4.27 1.96
N GLU A 71 -12.50 5.22 2.71
CA GLU A 71 -13.18 6.48 3.07
C GLU A 71 -13.52 7.36 1.84
N TRP A 72 -12.95 7.08 0.66
CA TRP A 72 -13.29 7.74 -0.60
C TRP A 72 -14.56 7.21 -1.27
N THR A 73 -15.07 6.04 -0.86
CA THR A 73 -16.34 5.53 -1.38
C THR A 73 -17.45 6.53 -1.08
N THR A 74 -18.20 6.93 -2.11
CA THR A 74 -19.20 8.02 -2.15
C THR A 74 -18.64 9.45 -2.03
N ARG A 75 -17.32 9.63 -2.08
CA ARG A 75 -16.65 10.93 -1.88
C ARG A 75 -15.60 11.28 -2.94
N ALA A 76 -15.25 10.34 -3.84
CA ALA A 76 -14.24 10.59 -4.87
C ALA A 76 -14.70 11.67 -5.86
N PRO A 77 -13.76 12.38 -6.52
CA PRO A 77 -14.11 13.44 -7.47
C PRO A 77 -14.93 12.95 -8.66
N GLU A 78 -14.70 11.71 -9.10
CA GLU A 78 -15.33 11.06 -10.24
C GLU A 78 -15.57 9.57 -9.93
N LEU A 79 -16.52 8.93 -10.63
CA LEU A 79 -16.89 7.53 -10.38
C LEU A 79 -15.76 6.56 -10.74
N GLU A 80 -15.04 6.87 -11.81
CA GLU A 80 -13.87 6.14 -12.28
C GLU A 80 -12.80 6.09 -11.19
N GLU A 81 -12.60 7.20 -10.49
CA GLU A 81 -11.63 7.31 -9.41
C GLU A 81 -12.10 6.62 -8.13
N GLU A 82 -13.39 6.63 -7.85
CA GLU A 82 -13.97 5.81 -6.78
C GLU A 82 -13.68 4.32 -7.01
N VAL A 83 -13.94 3.83 -8.23
CA VAL A 83 -13.71 2.43 -8.59
C VAL A 83 -12.23 2.08 -8.52
N ALA A 84 -11.35 2.96 -9.01
CA ALA A 84 -9.91 2.75 -8.95
C ALA A 84 -9.40 2.67 -7.50
N LEU A 85 -9.76 3.64 -6.65
CA LEU A 85 -9.36 3.65 -5.24
C LEU A 85 -9.95 2.48 -4.46
N ALA A 86 -11.20 2.08 -4.74
CA ALA A 86 -11.81 0.90 -4.14
C ALA A 86 -11.10 -0.40 -4.54
N ASN A 87 -10.67 -0.53 -5.81
CA ASN A 87 -9.91 -1.68 -6.26
C ASN A 87 -8.53 -1.75 -5.60
N ILE A 88 -7.84 -0.61 -5.47
CA ILE A 88 -6.57 -0.51 -4.74
C ILE A 88 -6.77 -0.90 -3.27
N ALA A 89 -7.83 -0.41 -2.62
CA ALA A 89 -8.15 -0.78 -1.24
C ALA A 89 -8.40 -2.30 -1.09
N LEU A 90 -9.08 -2.91 -2.07
CA LEU A 90 -9.36 -4.35 -2.07
C LEU A 90 -8.08 -5.20 -2.22
N ASP A 91 -7.16 -4.80 -3.11
CA ASP A 91 -5.85 -5.46 -3.24
C ASP A 91 -5.08 -5.41 -1.91
N LEU A 92 -5.02 -4.23 -1.29
CA LEU A 92 -4.35 -4.02 -0.01
C LEU A 92 -4.98 -4.84 1.12
N LEU A 93 -6.31 -4.91 1.17
CA LEU A 93 -7.01 -5.77 2.12
C LEU A 93 -6.67 -7.25 1.88
N GLY A 94 -6.63 -7.69 0.63
CA GLY A 94 -6.22 -9.05 0.27
C GLY A 94 -4.79 -9.38 0.72
N GLN A 95 -3.85 -8.44 0.60
CA GLN A 95 -2.49 -8.59 1.12
C GLN A 95 -2.49 -8.71 2.66
N ALA A 96 -3.23 -7.83 3.35
CA ALA A 96 -3.29 -7.83 4.82
C ALA A 96 -3.78 -9.17 5.38
N ARG A 97 -4.82 -9.74 4.77
CA ARG A 97 -5.40 -11.04 5.13
C ARG A 97 -4.38 -12.18 5.08
N LEU A 98 -3.68 -12.32 3.95
CA LEU A 98 -2.63 -13.33 3.77
C LEU A 98 -1.49 -13.17 4.78
N LEU A 99 -1.09 -11.92 5.05
CA LEU A 99 0.00 -11.62 5.98
C LEU A 99 -0.39 -11.87 7.44
N TYR A 100 -1.60 -11.51 7.87
CA TYR A 100 -2.07 -11.82 9.23
C TYR A 100 -2.25 -13.32 9.45
N ALA A 101 -2.76 -14.05 8.45
CA ALA A 101 -2.82 -15.50 8.51
C ALA A 101 -1.42 -16.11 8.71
N ARG A 102 -0.40 -15.62 7.98
CA ARG A 102 0.99 -16.06 8.17
C ARG A 102 1.55 -15.64 9.54
N CYS A 103 1.15 -14.48 10.07
CA CYS A 103 1.54 -14.03 11.41
C CYS A 103 1.06 -15.02 12.49
N GLY A 104 -0.21 -15.44 12.46
CA GLY A 104 -0.75 -16.41 13.42
C GLY A 104 -0.09 -17.80 13.37
N GLN A 105 0.37 -18.21 12.18
CA GLN A 105 1.13 -19.45 12.02
C GLN A 105 2.54 -19.34 12.60
N THR A 106 3.19 -18.20 12.43
CA THR A 106 4.61 -18.00 12.76
C THR A 106 4.81 -17.56 14.21
N ASP A 107 3.89 -16.82 14.81
CA ASP A 107 3.95 -16.46 16.24
C ASP A 107 3.50 -17.58 17.19
N GLY A 108 3.00 -18.69 16.64
CA GLY A 108 2.55 -19.86 17.38
C GLY A 108 1.20 -19.69 18.10
N THR A 109 0.54 -18.55 17.96
CA THR A 109 -0.76 -18.29 18.61
C THR A 109 -1.93 -18.93 17.87
N GLY A 110 -1.77 -19.21 16.57
CA GLY A 110 -2.85 -19.70 15.72
C GLY A 110 -3.97 -18.67 15.50
N ARG A 111 -3.75 -17.40 15.85
CA ARG A 111 -4.71 -16.31 15.65
C ARG A 111 -4.99 -16.10 14.16
N GLY A 112 -6.27 -15.99 13.81
CA GLY A 112 -6.71 -15.62 12.46
C GLY A 112 -6.59 -14.12 12.18
N GLU A 113 -6.86 -13.74 10.93
CA GLU A 113 -6.80 -12.35 10.45
C GLU A 113 -7.66 -11.38 11.28
N ASP A 114 -8.88 -11.78 11.64
CA ASP A 114 -9.81 -10.97 12.43
C ASP A 114 -9.27 -10.64 13.84
N ALA A 115 -8.56 -11.59 14.45
CA ALA A 115 -7.95 -11.38 15.77
C ALA A 115 -6.89 -10.27 15.71
N TYR A 116 -6.10 -10.24 14.64
CA TYR A 116 -5.11 -9.19 14.42
C TYR A 116 -5.74 -7.87 14.00
N ALA A 117 -6.75 -7.88 13.13
CA ALA A 117 -7.36 -6.64 12.63
C ALA A 117 -8.21 -5.95 13.70
N TYR A 118 -9.00 -6.70 14.47
CA TYR A 118 -10.09 -6.13 15.27
C TYR A 118 -9.85 -6.03 16.78
N PHE A 119 -8.96 -6.86 17.32
CA PHE A 119 -8.79 -7.01 18.77
C PHE A 119 -7.43 -6.54 19.30
N ARG A 120 -6.72 -5.73 18.50
CA ARG A 120 -5.52 -4.99 18.92
C ARG A 120 -5.82 -3.51 19.10
N ASP A 121 -5.24 -2.89 20.11
CA ASP A 121 -5.29 -1.44 20.31
C ASP A 121 -4.20 -0.75 19.48
N ALA A 122 -4.28 0.58 19.34
CA ALA A 122 -3.35 1.35 18.51
C ALA A 122 -1.87 1.12 18.86
N ALA A 123 -1.54 0.96 20.15
CA ALA A 123 -0.17 0.69 20.60
C ALA A 123 0.38 -0.69 20.15
N ASP A 124 -0.48 -1.60 19.71
CA ASP A 124 -0.12 -2.94 19.20
C ASP A 124 -0.05 -2.99 17.66
N PHE A 125 -0.49 -1.93 16.98
CA PHE A 125 -0.32 -1.76 15.54
C PHE A 125 1.10 -1.33 15.22
N ARG A 126 1.58 -1.75 14.05
CA ARG A 126 2.95 -1.57 13.58
C ARG A 126 3.00 -0.94 12.19
N ASN A 127 1.91 -0.33 11.70
CA ASN A 127 1.93 0.42 10.44
C ASN A 127 2.89 1.62 10.53
N VAL A 128 3.41 2.06 9.39
CA VAL A 128 4.09 3.36 9.28
C VAL A 128 3.09 4.50 9.47
N ARG A 129 3.52 5.62 10.08
CA ARG A 129 2.62 6.75 10.37
C ARG A 129 2.09 7.46 9.13
N LEU A 130 2.75 7.32 7.97
CA LEU A 130 2.22 7.85 6.72
C LEU A 130 0.91 7.17 6.30
N ALA A 131 0.77 5.85 6.56
CA ALA A 131 -0.40 5.07 6.16
C ALA A 131 -1.68 5.55 6.85
N GLU A 132 -1.59 5.93 8.13
CA GLU A 132 -2.74 6.30 8.96
C GLU A 132 -3.23 7.73 8.79
N LEU A 133 -2.55 8.58 8.03
CA LEU A 133 -2.96 9.99 7.87
C LEU A 133 -4.36 10.08 7.23
N PRO A 134 -5.20 11.05 7.60
CA PRO A 134 -6.51 11.24 6.96
C PRO A 134 -6.34 11.62 5.48
N ASN A 135 -7.32 11.27 4.64
CA ASN A 135 -7.24 11.49 3.19
C ASN A 135 -7.09 12.95 2.77
N GLY A 136 -7.60 13.90 3.56
CA GLY A 136 -7.58 15.32 3.21
C GLY A 136 -8.31 15.58 1.89
N ASP A 137 -7.60 16.15 0.92
CA ASP A 137 -8.09 16.27 -0.45
C ASP A 137 -7.46 15.21 -1.38
N PHE A 138 -7.91 15.19 -2.63
CA PHE A 138 -7.48 14.18 -3.60
C PHE A 138 -5.97 14.28 -3.88
N ALA A 139 -5.39 15.48 -3.93
CA ALA A 139 -3.95 15.67 -4.14
C ALA A 139 -3.13 15.03 -3.01
N PHE A 140 -3.53 15.20 -1.75
CA PHE A 140 -2.88 14.54 -0.62
C PHE A 140 -2.96 13.01 -0.73
N THR A 141 -4.13 12.47 -1.09
CA THR A 141 -4.29 11.03 -1.31
C THR A 141 -3.36 10.50 -2.40
N ILE A 142 -3.26 11.21 -3.54
CA ILE A 142 -2.39 10.82 -4.65
C ILE A 142 -0.91 10.83 -4.25
N VAL A 143 -0.42 11.87 -3.59
CA VAL A 143 0.99 11.93 -3.14
C VAL A 143 1.28 10.82 -2.12
N ARG A 144 0.38 10.63 -1.14
CA ARG A 144 0.54 9.56 -0.14
C ARG A 144 0.55 8.19 -0.80
N LEU A 145 -0.36 7.94 -1.73
CA LEU A 145 -0.44 6.67 -2.46
C LEU A 145 0.80 6.44 -3.31
N LEU A 146 1.31 7.47 -3.99
CA LEU A 146 2.54 7.39 -4.78
C LEU A 146 3.74 6.98 -3.92
N VAL A 147 3.92 7.62 -2.77
CA VAL A 147 5.01 7.34 -1.83
C VAL A 147 4.89 5.93 -1.25
N LEU A 148 3.71 5.58 -0.69
CA LEU A 148 3.49 4.26 -0.08
C LEU A 148 3.61 3.13 -1.11
N SER A 149 3.04 3.29 -2.31
CA SER A 149 3.11 2.27 -3.36
C SER A 149 4.54 2.09 -3.87
N SER A 150 5.29 3.18 -4.03
CA SER A 150 6.70 3.11 -4.45
C SER A 150 7.58 2.42 -3.42
N TRP A 151 7.42 2.78 -2.15
CA TRP A 151 8.19 2.20 -1.05
C TRP A 151 7.84 0.73 -0.82
N ARG A 152 6.54 0.39 -0.72
CA ARG A 152 6.11 -1.01 -0.53
C ARG A 152 6.46 -1.88 -1.73
N LEU A 153 6.41 -1.36 -2.96
CA LEU A 153 6.80 -2.12 -4.14
C LEU A 153 8.28 -2.52 -4.07
N ALA A 154 9.16 -1.59 -3.71
CA ALA A 154 10.58 -1.86 -3.54
C ALA A 154 10.83 -2.87 -2.38
N GLU A 155 10.09 -2.76 -1.28
CA GLU A 155 10.16 -3.73 -0.18
C GLU A 155 9.71 -5.14 -0.65
N LEU A 156 8.56 -5.26 -1.33
CA LEU A 156 8.06 -6.55 -1.83
C LEU A 156 9.02 -7.18 -2.84
N GLN A 157 9.64 -6.39 -3.71
CA GLN A 157 10.67 -6.88 -4.64
C GLN A 157 11.80 -7.60 -3.89
N ARG A 158 12.28 -7.03 -2.77
CA ARG A 158 13.30 -7.68 -1.93
C ARG A 158 12.77 -8.91 -1.21
N LEU A 159 11.52 -8.87 -0.74
CA LEU A 159 10.88 -9.99 -0.02
C LEU A 159 10.61 -11.22 -0.89
N THR A 160 10.67 -11.12 -2.23
CA THR A 160 10.64 -12.30 -3.11
C THR A 160 11.80 -13.26 -2.86
N ALA A 161 12.91 -12.78 -2.29
CA ALA A 161 14.06 -13.59 -1.88
C ALA A 161 13.97 -14.08 -0.42
N SER A 162 12.82 -13.90 0.24
CA SER A 162 12.60 -14.38 1.61
C SER A 162 12.82 -15.89 1.70
N PRO A 163 13.49 -16.39 2.75
CA PRO A 163 13.59 -17.82 2.99
C PRO A 163 12.27 -18.45 3.42
N ASP A 164 11.27 -17.64 3.80
CA ASP A 164 9.90 -18.08 4.03
C ASP A 164 9.12 -18.13 2.69
N PRO A 165 8.70 -19.32 2.21
CA PRO A 165 8.07 -19.47 0.90
C PRO A 165 6.71 -18.80 0.80
N VAL A 166 5.95 -18.74 1.90
CA VAL A 166 4.65 -18.06 1.94
C VAL A 166 4.84 -16.55 1.81
N LEU A 167 5.74 -15.94 2.59
CA LEU A 167 6.03 -14.51 2.48
C LEU A 167 6.58 -14.14 1.09
N ALA A 168 7.45 -14.98 0.51
CA ALA A 168 7.96 -14.78 -0.84
C ALA A 168 6.84 -14.81 -1.90
N ALA A 169 5.90 -15.76 -1.79
CA ALA A 169 4.75 -15.86 -2.68
C ALA A 169 3.79 -14.67 -2.55
N VAL A 170 3.48 -14.26 -1.31
CA VAL A 170 2.66 -13.06 -1.05
C VAL A 170 3.31 -11.81 -1.64
N ALA A 171 4.63 -11.66 -1.47
CA ALA A 171 5.39 -10.56 -2.06
C ALA A 171 5.34 -10.59 -3.59
N ALA A 172 5.54 -11.75 -4.21
CA ALA A 172 5.49 -11.92 -5.67
C ALA A 172 4.12 -11.54 -6.26
N LYS A 173 3.03 -11.90 -5.60
CA LYS A 173 1.67 -11.44 -5.97
C LYS A 173 1.55 -9.92 -5.84
N GLY A 174 1.90 -9.39 -4.68
CA GLY A 174 1.72 -7.97 -4.35
C GLY A 174 2.51 -7.01 -5.24
N ILE A 175 3.60 -7.46 -5.89
CA ILE A 175 4.36 -6.64 -6.84
C ILE A 175 3.49 -6.15 -8.01
N LYS A 176 2.65 -7.01 -8.59
CA LYS A 176 1.79 -6.61 -9.72
C LYS A 176 0.75 -5.58 -9.29
N GLU A 177 0.16 -5.79 -8.11
CA GLU A 177 -0.82 -4.89 -7.51
C GLU A 177 -0.18 -3.52 -7.21
N LEU A 178 0.93 -3.48 -6.47
CA LEU A 178 1.61 -2.22 -6.12
C LEU A 178 2.22 -1.49 -7.32
N ALA A 179 2.64 -2.21 -8.36
CA ALA A 179 3.07 -1.59 -9.61
C ALA A 179 1.91 -0.83 -10.27
N TYR A 180 0.70 -1.42 -10.28
CA TYR A 180 -0.51 -0.75 -10.75
C TYR A 180 -0.87 0.45 -9.85
N HIS A 181 -0.81 0.31 -8.53
CA HIS A 181 -1.11 1.41 -7.58
C HIS A 181 -0.17 2.60 -7.78
N ARG A 182 1.14 2.34 -7.94
CA ARG A 182 2.15 3.35 -8.21
C ARG A 182 1.92 4.04 -9.55
N GLN A 183 1.58 3.27 -10.60
CA GLN A 183 1.31 3.83 -11.92
C GLN A 183 0.09 4.76 -11.88
N TYR A 184 -1.00 4.32 -11.28
CA TYR A 184 -2.20 5.13 -11.08
C TYR A 184 -1.89 6.45 -10.36
N ALA A 185 -1.15 6.39 -9.26
CA ALA A 185 -0.77 7.58 -8.51
C ALA A 185 0.18 8.50 -9.28
N ALA A 186 1.10 7.95 -10.07
CA ALA A 186 2.01 8.72 -10.91
C ALA A 186 1.26 9.47 -12.02
N GLU A 187 0.34 8.80 -12.72
CA GLU A 187 -0.49 9.43 -13.76
C GLU A 187 -1.31 10.60 -13.22
N TRP A 188 -1.90 10.44 -12.03
CA TRP A 188 -2.62 11.51 -11.36
C TRP A 188 -1.70 12.62 -10.85
N ALA A 189 -0.50 12.29 -10.37
CA ALA A 189 0.48 13.29 -9.97
C ALA A 189 0.90 14.19 -11.15
N LEU A 190 1.08 13.61 -12.35
CA LEU A 190 1.33 14.37 -13.58
C LEU A 190 0.15 15.27 -13.92
N ARG A 191 -1.08 14.72 -13.93
CA ARG A 191 -2.29 15.47 -14.29
C ARG A 191 -2.58 16.63 -13.34
N LEU A 192 -2.36 16.44 -12.03
CA LEU A 192 -2.61 17.47 -11.03
C LEU A 192 -1.45 18.46 -10.93
N GLY A 193 -0.21 17.98 -11.08
CA GLY A 193 0.99 18.80 -11.04
C GLY A 193 1.07 19.80 -12.19
N ASP A 194 0.88 19.35 -13.43
CA ASP A 194 0.92 20.21 -14.63
C ASP A 194 -0.49 20.60 -15.12
N GLY A 195 -1.48 20.56 -14.23
CA GLY A 195 -2.87 20.87 -14.54
C GLY A 195 -3.16 22.37 -14.47
N THR A 196 -3.81 22.79 -13.40
CA THR A 196 -4.14 24.19 -13.11
C THR A 196 -3.26 24.74 -12.01
N GLU A 197 -3.20 26.07 -11.85
CA GLU A 197 -2.52 26.69 -10.70
C GLU A 197 -3.03 26.16 -9.35
N GLU A 198 -4.33 25.88 -9.24
CA GLU A 198 -4.94 25.35 -8.01
C GLU A 198 -4.57 23.88 -7.76
N SER A 199 -4.62 23.02 -8.79
CA SER A 199 -4.21 21.62 -8.62
C SER A 199 -2.72 21.50 -8.32
N HIS A 200 -1.89 22.32 -8.98
CA HIS A 200 -0.46 22.40 -8.73
C HIS A 200 -0.17 22.84 -7.28
N ARG A 201 -0.86 23.89 -6.80
CA ARG A 201 -0.74 24.38 -5.42
C ARG A 201 -1.10 23.29 -4.40
N ARG A 202 -2.15 22.51 -4.64
CA ARG A 202 -2.57 21.40 -3.76
C ARG A 202 -1.56 20.26 -3.77
N MET A 203 -1.02 19.89 -4.93
CA MET A 203 0.03 18.89 -5.03
C MET A 203 1.29 19.31 -4.26
N ARG A 204 1.72 20.57 -4.38
CA ARG A 204 2.84 21.09 -3.58
C ARG A 204 2.58 21.00 -2.07
N ALA A 205 1.40 21.42 -1.62
CA ALA A 205 1.02 21.31 -0.21
C ALA A 205 0.99 19.84 0.27
N ALA A 206 0.56 18.91 -0.58
CA ALA A 206 0.59 17.49 -0.30
C ALA A 206 2.02 16.93 -0.17
N LEU A 207 2.94 17.35 -1.06
CA LEU A 207 4.36 17.00 -0.96
C LEU A 207 4.94 17.49 0.37
N ASP A 208 4.72 18.76 0.72
CA ASP A 208 5.19 19.35 1.99
C ASP A 208 4.65 18.61 3.22
N ALA A 209 3.40 18.13 3.15
CA ALA A 209 2.77 17.38 4.25
C ALA A 209 3.27 15.93 4.38
N VAL A 210 3.67 15.30 3.28
CA VAL A 210 4.14 13.90 3.25
C VAL A 210 5.64 13.77 3.52
N ALA A 211 6.45 14.73 3.05
CA ALA A 211 7.91 14.67 3.15
C ALA A 211 8.46 14.34 4.56
N PRO A 212 7.89 14.87 5.67
CA PRO A 212 8.40 14.59 7.02
C PRO A 212 8.31 13.13 7.47
N TYR A 213 7.56 12.28 6.76
CA TYR A 213 7.38 10.86 7.08
C TYR A 213 8.33 9.92 6.34
N LEU A 214 9.10 10.42 5.36
CA LEU A 214 9.94 9.58 4.50
C LEU A 214 11.01 8.81 5.27
N ASP A 215 11.65 9.45 6.25
CA ASP A 215 12.75 8.83 7.00
C ASP A 215 12.28 7.63 7.83
N GLU A 216 11.04 7.63 8.31
CA GLU A 216 10.44 6.47 8.97
C GLU A 216 10.30 5.28 8.00
N LEU A 217 9.88 5.53 6.76
CA LEU A 217 9.77 4.47 5.74
C LEU A 217 11.13 3.84 5.47
N PHE A 218 12.16 4.66 5.30
CA PHE A 218 13.52 4.19 5.01
C PHE A 218 14.22 3.56 6.21
N ALA A 219 13.83 3.93 7.44
CA ALA A 219 14.24 3.21 8.65
C ALA A 219 13.58 1.82 8.74
N ALA A 220 12.33 1.68 8.28
CA ALA A 220 11.63 0.40 8.26
C ALA A 220 12.15 -0.58 7.18
N CYS A 221 12.52 -0.05 6.01
CA CYS A 221 13.15 -0.77 4.92
C CYS A 221 14.02 0.19 4.09
N ASP A 222 15.33 -0.07 4.02
CA ASP A 222 16.28 0.82 3.35
C ASP A 222 16.26 0.66 1.83
N VAL A 223 15.26 1.26 1.19
CA VAL A 223 15.04 1.34 -0.28
C VAL A 223 15.09 2.78 -0.77
N ARG A 224 15.89 3.62 -0.08
CA ARG A 224 15.87 5.08 -0.30
C ARG A 224 16.24 5.45 -1.72
N GLU A 225 17.28 4.86 -2.27
CA GLU A 225 17.78 5.17 -3.61
C GLU A 225 16.71 4.85 -4.67
N GLU A 226 16.14 3.65 -4.62
CA GLU A 226 15.13 3.19 -5.58
C GLU A 226 13.86 4.05 -5.52
N VAL A 227 13.40 4.40 -4.32
CA VAL A 227 12.17 5.19 -4.14
C VAL A 227 12.38 6.65 -4.51
N THR A 228 13.47 7.27 -4.08
CA THR A 228 13.74 8.68 -4.39
C THR A 228 13.98 8.91 -5.88
N ALA A 229 14.59 7.96 -6.60
CA ALA A 229 14.72 8.03 -8.05
C ALA A 229 13.35 8.07 -8.76
N VAL A 230 12.41 7.22 -8.35
CA VAL A 230 11.05 7.20 -8.90
C VAL A 230 10.29 8.49 -8.57
N LEU A 231 10.36 8.94 -7.31
CA LEU A 231 9.67 10.16 -6.88
C LEU A 231 10.22 11.37 -7.61
N ALA A 232 11.55 11.49 -7.76
CA ALA A 232 12.20 12.57 -8.51
C ALA A 232 11.73 12.60 -9.96
N GLN A 233 11.69 11.44 -10.63
CA GLN A 233 11.21 11.34 -12.01
C GLN A 233 9.76 11.82 -12.15
N VAL A 234 8.87 11.41 -11.25
CA VAL A 234 7.45 11.82 -11.28
C VAL A 234 7.30 13.31 -10.97
N THR A 235 8.00 13.82 -9.95
CA THR A 235 7.90 15.24 -9.59
C THR A 235 8.46 16.14 -10.68
N GLU A 236 9.59 15.78 -11.30
CA GLU A 236 10.17 16.54 -12.42
C GLU A 236 9.21 16.60 -13.60
N ALA A 237 8.67 15.45 -14.02
CA ALA A 237 7.71 15.38 -15.12
C ALA A 237 6.39 16.09 -14.82
N ALA A 238 5.99 16.20 -13.55
CA ALA A 238 4.80 16.91 -13.09
C ALA A 238 5.03 18.42 -12.86
N GLY A 239 6.25 18.93 -13.09
CA GLY A 239 6.62 20.31 -12.77
C GLY A 239 6.64 20.63 -11.27
N LEU A 240 6.62 19.61 -10.40
CA LEU A 240 6.57 19.74 -8.94
C LEU A 240 7.99 19.82 -8.34
N PRO A 241 8.15 20.47 -7.17
CA PRO A 241 9.42 20.44 -6.45
C PRO A 241 9.75 19.01 -5.97
N PRO A 242 11.04 18.71 -5.71
CA PRO A 242 11.42 17.45 -5.09
C PRO A 242 10.77 17.29 -3.72
N LEU A 243 10.45 16.05 -3.36
CA LEU A 243 9.87 15.72 -2.06
C LEU A 243 10.95 15.77 -0.97
N GLU A 244 11.07 16.90 -0.28
CA GLU A 244 12.06 17.14 0.77
C GLU A 244 11.42 17.75 2.01
N GLY A 245 11.83 17.31 3.20
CA GLY A 245 11.29 17.81 4.46
C GLY A 245 12.06 17.30 5.67
N ALA A 246 12.00 18.06 6.77
CA ALA A 246 12.62 17.65 8.02
C ALA A 246 11.82 16.50 8.64
N ALA A 247 12.51 15.43 9.04
CA ALA A 247 11.89 14.24 9.61
C ALA A 247 11.12 14.55 10.91
N LEU A 248 9.98 13.87 11.09
CA LEU A 248 9.25 13.87 12.36
C LEU A 248 9.76 12.77 13.29
N PRO A 249 10.01 13.07 14.58
CA PRO A 249 10.41 12.06 15.56
C PRO A 249 9.29 11.06 15.82
N GLY A 250 9.64 9.81 16.15
CA GLY A 250 8.71 8.71 16.42
C GLY A 250 8.62 7.71 15.26
N ALA A 251 8.11 6.51 15.54
CA ALA A 251 7.95 5.45 14.56
C ALA A 251 6.72 4.59 14.88
N GLY A 252 5.81 4.44 13.92
CA GLY A 252 4.65 3.57 14.05
C GLY A 252 5.03 2.10 14.18
N ARG A 253 6.20 1.70 13.64
CA ARG A 253 6.83 0.39 13.88
C ARG A 253 7.09 0.10 15.37
N GLU A 254 7.18 1.12 16.22
CA GLU A 254 7.38 0.99 17.66
C GLU A 254 6.06 1.12 18.46
N GLY A 255 4.91 1.17 17.78
CA GLY A 255 3.61 1.44 18.40
C GLY A 255 3.38 2.91 18.76
N THR A 256 4.27 3.81 18.32
CA THR A 256 4.13 5.26 18.53
C THR A 256 3.50 5.89 17.30
N HIS A 257 2.17 6.02 17.35
CA HIS A 257 1.35 6.50 16.23
C HIS A 257 0.94 7.96 16.38
N THR A 258 0.40 8.53 15.32
CA THR A 258 -0.23 9.87 15.37
C THR A 258 -1.56 9.79 16.11
N ALA A 259 -2.18 10.95 16.36
CA ALA A 259 -3.52 11.03 16.93
C ALA A 259 -4.61 10.44 16.01
N HIS A 260 -4.28 10.05 14.76
CA HIS A 260 -5.24 9.61 13.76
C HIS A 260 -5.52 8.11 13.76
N LEU A 261 -4.60 7.28 14.27
CA LEU A 261 -4.79 5.83 14.24
C LEU A 261 -5.90 5.35 15.18
N ALA A 262 -5.91 5.80 16.43
CA ALA A 262 -6.88 5.31 17.41
C ALA A 262 -8.34 5.58 17.00
N PRO A 263 -8.74 6.77 16.48
CA PRO A 263 -10.08 6.97 15.94
C PRO A 263 -10.40 6.10 14.72
N LEU A 264 -9.43 5.89 13.83
CA LEU A 264 -9.59 5.03 12.64
C LEU A 264 -9.89 3.58 13.06
N LEU A 265 -9.14 3.05 14.03
CA LEU A 265 -9.36 1.72 14.58
C LEU A 265 -10.68 1.63 15.34
N ALA A 266 -11.08 2.67 16.08
CA ALA A 266 -12.36 2.66 16.78
C ALA A 266 -13.54 2.46 15.81
N GLU A 267 -13.49 3.06 14.62
CA GLU A 267 -14.49 2.84 13.57
C GLU A 267 -14.39 1.43 12.99
N LEU A 268 -13.20 1.05 12.50
CA LEU A 268 -12.92 -0.27 11.90
C LEU A 268 -13.34 -1.44 12.78
N GLN A 269 -13.09 -1.34 14.09
CA GLN A 269 -13.23 -2.44 15.05
C GLN A 269 -14.57 -2.43 15.79
N SER A 270 -15.41 -1.41 15.56
CA SER A 270 -16.61 -1.11 16.36
C SER A 270 -17.57 -2.31 16.46
N VAL A 271 -17.95 -2.90 15.33
CA VAL A 271 -18.92 -4.01 15.28
C VAL A 271 -18.33 -5.28 15.89
N ALA A 272 -17.09 -5.63 15.53
CA ALA A 272 -16.41 -6.80 16.05
C ALA A 272 -16.23 -6.75 17.57
N ARG A 273 -15.88 -5.58 18.12
CA ARG A 273 -15.75 -5.38 19.57
C ARG A 273 -17.10 -5.35 20.30
N ALA A 274 -18.17 -4.90 19.66
CA ALA A 274 -19.51 -4.94 20.22
C ALA A 274 -20.07 -6.38 20.29
N HIS A 275 -19.66 -7.25 19.37
CA HIS A 275 -20.14 -8.62 19.24
C HIS A 275 -19.00 -9.63 19.06
N PRO A 276 -18.13 -9.85 20.08
CA PRO A 276 -16.89 -10.60 19.95
C PRO A 276 -17.05 -12.09 19.65
N GLU A 277 -18.21 -12.69 19.92
CA GLU A 277 -18.50 -14.10 19.63
C GLU A 277 -19.32 -14.31 18.35
N ALA A 278 -19.61 -13.25 17.59
CA ALA A 278 -20.34 -13.35 16.33
C ALA A 278 -19.48 -13.96 15.20
N ALA A 279 -20.13 -14.62 14.25
CA ALA A 279 -19.54 -15.12 13.01
C ALA A 279 -20.21 -14.46 11.80
N TRP A 280 -19.43 -14.16 10.76
CA TRP A 280 -19.82 -13.40 9.57
C TRP A 280 -19.45 -14.14 8.28
#